data_AF-A0A5S3WIZ6-F1
#
_entry.id   AF-A0A5S3WIZ6-F1
#
_cell.length_a   1.000
_cell.length_b   1.000
_cell.length_c   1.000
_cell.angle_alpha   90.00
_cell.angle_beta   90.00
_cell.angle_gamma   90.00
#
_symmetry.space_group_name_H-M   'P 1'
#
loop_
_entity.id
_entity.type
_entity.pdbx_description
1 polymer ?
#
loop_
_entity_poly.entity_id
_entity_poly.type
_entity_poly.pdbx_seq_one_letter_code
_entity_poly.pdbx_strand_id
1 'polypeptide(L)'
;MDNTQLTFNASFKNTCLTVNIENGLITKASMSPNKDSFKHFCVTITGMDLSNAAYYGAKISLENSAAPKEKGITFVENHDELSICNILIRKVFNDSGAPNSGRYESSTLKNWQKTKDSEKYKQISDAITKYFEGNSLFKLDTTLVSVKNNTINLDLSSCIPKGQVQNTLVKLEKFTREYLNGVPIIVLIEEFEDANTKRK
;
A
#
# COMPACT_ATOMS: atom_id res chain seq x y z
N MET A 1 -15.59 2.16 -31.98
CA MET A 1 -14.48 2.46 -31.06
C MET A 1 -13.26 1.85 -31.72
N ASP A 2 -12.32 2.68 -32.16
CA ASP A 2 -11.12 2.21 -32.86
C ASP A 2 -10.26 1.40 -31.90
N ASN A 3 -10.18 0.09 -32.14
CA ASN A 3 -9.22 -0.82 -31.49
C ASN A 3 -7.80 -0.45 -31.97
N THR A 4 -7.27 0.65 -31.44
CA THR A 4 -5.93 1.10 -31.78
C THR A 4 -4.96 0.31 -30.92
N GLN A 5 -4.41 -0.76 -31.49
CA GLN A 5 -3.31 -1.48 -30.88
C GLN A 5 -2.04 -0.64 -30.97
N LEU A 6 -1.45 -0.31 -29.83
CA LEU A 6 -0.19 0.44 -29.74
C LEU A 6 0.94 -0.49 -29.32
N THR A 7 2.09 -0.37 -29.96
CA THR A 7 3.29 -1.14 -29.61
C THR A 7 4.40 -0.18 -29.19
N PHE A 8 4.94 -0.42 -28.00
CA PHE A 8 6.04 0.37 -27.45
C PHE A 8 7.29 -0.50 -27.28
N ASN A 9 8.44 0.11 -27.52
CA ASN A 9 9.74 -0.53 -27.36
C ASN A 9 10.62 0.36 -26.48
N ALA A 10 11.21 -0.23 -25.44
CA ALA A 10 12.21 0.42 -24.62
C ALA A 10 13.46 -0.45 -24.57
N SER A 11 14.61 0.20 -24.70
CA SER A 11 15.92 -0.46 -24.59
C SER A 11 16.78 0.21 -23.53
N PHE A 12 17.53 -0.63 -22.80
CA PHE A 12 18.50 -0.24 -21.80
C PHE A 12 19.65 -1.26 -21.79
N LYS A 13 20.88 -0.78 -22.05
CA LYS A 13 22.04 -1.63 -22.32
C LYS A 13 21.70 -2.67 -23.41
N ASN A 14 21.95 -3.95 -23.16
CA ASN A 14 21.66 -5.06 -24.07
C ASN A 14 20.28 -5.69 -23.84
N THR A 15 19.38 -5.00 -23.13
CA THR A 15 18.03 -5.50 -22.82
C THR A 15 16.98 -4.64 -23.50
N CYS A 16 15.98 -5.29 -24.11
CA CYS A 16 14.84 -4.64 -24.75
C CYS A 16 13.53 -5.19 -24.18
N LEU A 17 12.57 -4.31 -23.93
CA LEU A 17 11.19 -4.61 -23.59
C LEU A 17 10.28 -4.12 -24.73
N THR A 18 9.44 -5.02 -25.22
CA THR A 18 8.36 -4.70 -26.16
C THR A 18 7.04 -4.97 -25.46
N VAL A 19 6.12 -4.00 -25.47
CA VAL A 19 4.76 -4.17 -24.98
C VAL A 19 3.73 -3.76 -26.03
N ASN A 20 2.66 -4.53 -26.11
CA ASN A 20 1.48 -4.23 -26.91
C ASN A 20 0.35 -3.85 -25.97
N ILE A 21 -0.37 -2.79 -26.32
CA ILE A 21 -1.46 -2.24 -25.53
C ILE A 21 -2.70 -2.16 -26.40
N GLU A 22 -3.81 -2.62 -25.83
CA GLU A 22 -5.14 -2.51 -26.42
C GLU A 22 -6.12 -2.12 -25.33
N ASN A 23 -6.99 -1.15 -25.61
CA ASN A 23 -7.99 -0.66 -24.65
C ASN A 23 -7.41 -0.26 -23.28
N GLY A 24 -6.20 0.32 -23.28
CA GLY A 24 -5.51 0.79 -22.08
C GLY A 24 -4.81 -0.29 -21.25
N LEU A 25 -4.84 -1.55 -21.69
CA LEU A 25 -4.22 -2.69 -21.00
C LEU A 25 -3.10 -3.30 -21.82
N ILE A 26 -2.05 -3.79 -21.15
CA ILE A 26 -0.97 -4.54 -21.78
C ILE A 26 -1.51 -5.93 -22.16
N THR A 27 -1.66 -6.19 -23.46
CA THR A 27 -2.14 -7.50 -23.97
C THR A 27 -1.00 -8.47 -24.23
N LYS A 28 0.22 -7.95 -24.47
CA LYS A 28 1.41 -8.77 -24.68
C LYS A 28 2.65 -8.02 -24.22
N ALA A 29 3.55 -8.73 -23.55
CA ALA A 29 4.87 -8.23 -23.20
C ALA A 29 5.94 -9.27 -23.55
N SER A 30 7.09 -8.82 -24.01
CA SER A 30 8.24 -9.68 -24.28
C SER A 30 9.55 -8.94 -24.06
N MET A 31 10.57 -9.67 -23.61
CA MET A 31 11.90 -9.13 -23.38
C MET A 31 12.99 -9.93 -24.07
N SER A 32 14.06 -9.24 -24.45
CA SER A 32 15.32 -9.82 -24.94
C SER A 32 16.47 -9.29 -24.09
N PRO A 33 17.45 -10.13 -23.66
CA PRO A 33 17.55 -11.58 -23.91
C PRO A 33 16.47 -12.39 -23.19
N ASN A 34 16.19 -13.61 -23.66
CA ASN A 34 15.13 -14.43 -23.10
C ASN A 34 15.58 -15.13 -21.80
N LYS A 35 15.29 -14.51 -20.65
CA LYS A 35 15.58 -15.03 -19.30
C LYS A 35 14.29 -15.34 -18.54
N ASP A 36 14.32 -16.32 -17.64
CA ASP A 36 13.11 -16.74 -16.92
C ASP A 36 12.55 -15.66 -15.99
N SER A 37 13.41 -14.87 -15.35
CA SER A 37 13.02 -13.69 -14.57
C SER A 37 12.25 -12.66 -15.42
N PHE A 38 12.72 -12.41 -16.65
CA PHE A 38 12.08 -11.50 -17.59
C PHE A 38 10.76 -12.06 -18.13
N LYS A 39 10.68 -13.37 -18.39
CA LYS A 39 9.41 -14.03 -18.74
C LYS A 39 8.39 -13.86 -17.61
N HIS A 40 8.81 -14.10 -16.36
CA HIS A 40 7.93 -13.96 -15.20
C HIS A 40 7.44 -12.52 -15.04
N PHE A 41 8.33 -11.54 -15.25
CA PHE A 41 7.95 -10.13 -15.28
C PHE A 41 6.95 -9.82 -16.40
N CYS A 42 7.19 -10.27 -17.63
CA CYS A 42 6.28 -10.07 -18.76
C CYS A 42 4.89 -10.66 -18.50
N VAL A 43 4.82 -11.86 -17.92
CA VAL A 43 3.56 -12.49 -17.52
C VAL A 43 2.88 -11.65 -16.44
N THR A 44 3.64 -11.16 -15.44
CA THR A 44 3.10 -10.34 -14.35
C THR A 44 2.43 -9.07 -14.86
N ILE A 45 3.06 -8.34 -15.78
CA ILE A 45 2.53 -7.06 -16.27
C ILE A 45 1.42 -7.21 -17.32
N THR A 46 1.24 -8.40 -17.89
CA THR A 46 0.17 -8.65 -18.85
C THR A 46 -1.19 -8.55 -18.16
N GLY A 47 -2.10 -7.76 -18.75
CA GLY A 47 -3.41 -7.44 -18.18
C GLY A 47 -3.41 -6.21 -17.26
N MET A 48 -2.25 -5.61 -16.96
CA MET A 48 -2.17 -4.33 -16.24
C MET A 48 -2.29 -3.15 -17.20
N ASP A 49 -2.79 -2.02 -16.74
CA ASP A 49 -2.51 -0.74 -17.37
C ASP A 49 -1.02 -0.36 -17.21
N LEU A 50 -0.52 0.49 -18.11
CA LEU A 50 0.90 0.85 -18.16
C LEU A 50 1.42 1.46 -16.86
N SER A 51 0.62 2.30 -16.21
CA SER A 51 1.01 2.97 -14.98
C SER A 51 1.15 1.99 -13.81
N ASN A 52 0.21 1.05 -13.65
CA ASN A 52 0.31 0.00 -12.65
C ASN A 52 1.51 -0.92 -12.93
N ALA A 53 1.75 -1.26 -14.20
CA ALA A 53 2.95 -2.00 -14.59
C ALA A 53 4.25 -1.24 -14.25
N ALA A 54 4.28 0.08 -14.49
CA ALA A 54 5.44 0.94 -14.24
C ALA A 54 5.75 1.17 -12.75
N TYR A 55 4.71 1.18 -11.90
CA TYR A 55 4.86 1.38 -10.47
C TYR A 55 5.04 0.09 -9.67
N TYR A 56 4.34 -0.98 -10.04
CA TYR A 56 4.22 -2.18 -9.20
C TYR A 56 4.67 -3.46 -9.88
N GLY A 57 4.79 -3.50 -11.20
CA GLY A 57 5.09 -4.72 -11.95
C GLY A 57 6.30 -5.48 -11.41
N ALA A 58 7.43 -4.78 -11.21
CA ALA A 58 8.66 -5.41 -10.72
C ALA A 58 8.55 -5.91 -9.27
N LYS A 59 7.78 -5.21 -8.42
CA LYS A 59 7.56 -5.58 -7.03
C LYS A 59 6.67 -6.81 -6.92
N ILE A 60 5.59 -6.87 -7.69
CA ILE A 60 4.69 -8.03 -7.75
C ILE A 60 5.45 -9.25 -8.29
N SER A 61 6.26 -9.09 -9.34
CA SER A 61 7.12 -10.18 -9.85
C SER A 61 8.10 -10.69 -8.80
N LEU A 62 8.70 -9.80 -8.01
CA LEU A 62 9.59 -10.18 -6.93
C LEU A 62 8.86 -11.03 -5.87
N GLU A 63 7.68 -10.57 -5.42
CA GLU A 63 6.88 -11.25 -4.40
C GLU A 63 6.37 -12.63 -4.85
N ASN A 64 6.07 -12.78 -6.14
CA ASN A 64 5.64 -14.06 -6.72
C ASN A 64 6.80 -15.04 -6.99
N SER A 65 8.02 -14.52 -7.20
CA SER A 65 9.21 -15.34 -7.48
C SER A 65 9.98 -15.77 -6.22
N ALA A 66 9.87 -15.00 -5.13
CA ALA A 66 10.45 -15.36 -3.85
C ALA A 66 9.71 -16.59 -3.29
N ALA A 67 10.39 -17.74 -3.24
CA ALA A 67 9.95 -18.86 -2.41
C ALA A 67 9.64 -18.35 -0.98
N PRO A 68 8.70 -18.95 -0.23
CA PRO A 68 8.10 -18.36 0.98
C PRO A 68 9.03 -18.27 2.22
N LYS A 69 10.32 -17.93 2.06
CA LYS A 69 11.36 -18.21 3.07
C LYS A 69 12.14 -17.03 3.64
N GLU A 70 11.95 -15.79 3.19
CA GLU A 70 12.53 -14.64 3.91
C GLU A 70 11.42 -13.69 4.36
N LYS A 71 11.06 -13.79 5.64
CA LYS A 71 10.20 -12.81 6.31
C LYS A 71 10.98 -11.49 6.42
N GLY A 72 10.87 -10.63 5.41
CA GLY A 72 11.53 -9.33 5.36
C GLY A 72 11.02 -8.44 4.22
N ILE A 73 11.35 -7.14 4.26
CA ILE A 73 11.04 -6.21 3.17
C ILE A 73 12.08 -6.42 2.07
N THR A 74 11.69 -7.04 0.95
CA THR A 74 12.56 -7.20 -0.23
C THR A 74 12.40 -6.03 -1.19
N PHE A 75 13.52 -5.41 -1.58
CA PHE A 75 13.58 -4.26 -2.48
C PHE A 75 13.96 -4.69 -3.90
N VAL A 76 13.25 -4.16 -4.91
CA VAL A 76 13.49 -4.45 -6.34
C VAL A 76 14.93 -4.10 -6.75
N GLU A 77 15.50 -3.04 -6.17
CA GLU A 77 16.84 -2.53 -6.47
C GLU A 77 17.95 -3.53 -6.15
N ASN A 78 17.69 -4.48 -5.23
CA ASN A 78 18.65 -5.53 -4.88
C ASN A 78 18.65 -6.70 -5.89
N HIS A 79 17.79 -6.66 -6.90
CA HIS A 79 17.68 -7.66 -7.95
C HIS A 79 17.95 -7.02 -9.31
N ASP A 80 19.20 -7.12 -9.78
CA ASP A 80 19.69 -6.46 -11.02
C ASP A 80 18.73 -6.61 -12.21
N GLU A 81 18.20 -7.82 -12.42
CA GLU A 81 17.31 -8.12 -13.54
C GLU A 81 15.95 -7.41 -13.40
N LEU A 82 15.34 -7.45 -12.21
CA LEU A 82 14.07 -6.77 -11.97
C LEU A 82 14.23 -5.25 -11.94
N SER A 83 15.39 -4.76 -11.51
CA SER A 83 15.75 -3.34 -11.61
C SER A 83 15.78 -2.88 -13.08
N ILE A 84 16.36 -3.69 -13.98
CA ILE A 84 16.31 -3.42 -15.43
C ILE A 84 14.88 -3.44 -15.95
N CYS A 85 14.07 -4.43 -15.57
CA CYS A 85 12.65 -4.48 -15.94
C CYS A 85 11.91 -3.21 -15.54
N ASN A 86 12.12 -2.76 -14.29
CA ASN A 86 11.50 -1.56 -13.72
C ASN A 86 11.89 -0.29 -14.51
N ILE A 87 13.17 -0.15 -14.90
CA ILE A 87 13.63 0.96 -15.74
C ILE A 87 12.92 0.96 -17.09
N LEU A 88 12.84 -0.21 -17.74
CA LEU A 88 12.29 -0.34 -19.08
C LEU A 88 10.78 -0.06 -19.14
N ILE A 89 10.00 -0.60 -18.20
CA ILE A 89 8.55 -0.35 -18.20
C ILE A 89 8.21 1.11 -17.86
N ARG A 90 9.02 1.77 -17.01
CA ARG A 90 8.88 3.20 -16.73
C ARG A 90 9.22 4.04 -17.94
N LYS A 91 10.23 3.64 -18.73
CA LYS A 91 10.55 4.31 -19.99
C LYS A 91 9.39 4.19 -20.97
N VAL A 92 8.83 2.99 -21.15
CA VAL A 92 7.62 2.79 -21.95
C VAL A 92 6.48 3.69 -21.47
N PHE A 93 6.23 3.72 -20.16
CA PHE A 93 5.16 4.56 -19.59
C PHE A 93 5.37 6.03 -19.91
N ASN A 94 6.57 6.57 -19.68
CA ASN A 94 6.90 7.96 -19.99
C ASN A 94 6.77 8.27 -21.49
N ASP A 95 7.20 7.36 -22.36
CA ASP A 95 7.17 7.54 -23.82
C ASP A 95 5.74 7.39 -24.39
N SER A 96 4.85 6.69 -23.69
CA SER A 96 3.49 6.42 -24.15
C SER A 96 2.51 7.59 -24.00
N GLY A 97 2.83 8.57 -23.14
CA GLY A 97 1.89 9.62 -22.75
C GLY A 97 0.66 9.11 -21.99
N ALA A 98 0.67 7.85 -21.53
CA ALA A 98 -0.41 7.28 -20.74
C ALA A 98 -0.61 8.08 -19.44
N PRO A 99 -1.86 8.30 -19.01
CA PRO A 99 -2.11 8.98 -17.76
C PRO A 99 -1.55 8.15 -16.60
N ASN A 100 -1.09 8.82 -15.53
CA ASN A 100 -0.85 8.14 -14.27
C ASN A 100 -2.12 7.40 -13.84
N SER A 101 -2.02 6.11 -13.49
CA SER A 101 -3.11 5.45 -12.77
C SER A 101 -3.32 6.19 -11.46
N GLY A 102 -4.57 6.16 -10.98
CA GLY A 102 -4.81 6.42 -9.56
C GLY A 102 -3.87 5.52 -8.74
N ARG A 103 -3.29 6.07 -7.66
CA ARG A 103 -2.40 5.32 -6.75
C ARG A 103 -2.94 3.91 -6.54
N TYR A 104 -2.08 2.89 -6.60
CA TYR A 104 -2.52 1.54 -6.29
C TYR A 104 -3.13 1.50 -4.89
N GLU A 105 -4.34 0.96 -4.83
CA GLU A 105 -5.04 0.65 -3.60
C GLU A 105 -5.13 -0.86 -3.49
N SER A 106 -4.68 -1.41 -2.36
CA SER A 106 -4.83 -2.84 -2.09
C SER A 106 -6.30 -3.24 -2.09
N SER A 107 -6.60 -4.50 -2.41
CA SER A 107 -7.97 -5.04 -2.33
C SER A 107 -8.59 -4.83 -0.95
N THR A 108 -7.79 -4.96 0.11
CA THR A 108 -8.19 -4.68 1.49
C THR A 108 -8.59 -3.22 1.69
N LEU A 109 -7.83 -2.25 1.18
CA LEU A 109 -8.18 -0.83 1.28
C LEU A 109 -9.46 -0.51 0.49
N LYS A 110 -9.59 -1.04 -0.73
CA LYS A 110 -10.79 -0.85 -1.56
C LYS A 110 -12.04 -1.39 -0.87
N ASN A 111 -11.94 -2.57 -0.25
CA ASN A 111 -13.05 -3.16 0.49
C ASN A 111 -13.38 -2.33 1.73
N TRP A 112 -12.37 -1.89 2.48
CA TRP A 112 -12.55 -1.03 3.64
C TRP A 112 -13.23 0.30 3.31
N GLN A 113 -12.83 0.95 2.23
CA GLN A 113 -13.45 2.22 1.78
C GLN A 113 -14.94 2.05 1.46
N LYS A 114 -15.35 0.88 0.95
CA LYS A 114 -16.77 0.53 0.67
C LYS A 114 -17.57 0.19 1.93
N THR A 115 -16.91 -0.12 3.05
CA THR A 115 -17.58 -0.38 4.33
C THR A 115 -18.30 0.89 4.81
N LYS A 116 -19.52 0.74 5.33
CA LYS A 116 -20.27 1.86 5.90
C LYS A 116 -19.56 2.43 7.13
N ASP A 117 -19.61 3.74 7.33
CA ASP A 117 -18.89 4.39 8.42
C ASP A 117 -19.33 3.92 9.81
N SER A 118 -20.62 3.58 9.98
CA SER A 118 -21.12 2.97 11.23
C SER A 118 -20.46 1.62 11.54
N GLU A 119 -20.20 0.83 10.50
CA GLU A 119 -19.56 -0.49 10.64
C GLU A 119 -18.06 -0.33 10.86
N LYS A 120 -17.41 0.63 10.18
CA LYS A 120 -16.02 1.00 10.48
C LYS A 120 -15.87 1.41 11.94
N TYR A 121 -16.74 2.30 12.43
CA TYR A 121 -16.70 2.78 13.81
C TYR A 121 -16.86 1.63 14.81
N LYS A 122 -17.80 0.72 14.56
CA LYS A 122 -18.02 -0.47 15.40
C LYS A 122 -16.78 -1.37 15.44
N GLN A 123 -16.22 -1.75 14.30
CA GLN A 123 -15.04 -2.62 14.25
C GLN A 123 -13.81 -1.99 14.91
N ILE A 124 -13.62 -0.69 14.74
CA ILE A 124 -12.56 0.06 15.43
C ILE A 124 -12.80 0.10 16.95
N SER A 125 -14.03 0.36 17.37
CA SER A 125 -14.41 0.40 18.78
C SER A 125 -14.16 -0.94 19.47
N ASP A 126 -14.52 -2.05 18.81
CA ASP A 126 -14.28 -3.41 19.30
C ASP A 126 -12.77 -3.69 19.43
N ALA A 127 -11.97 -3.32 18.42
CA ALA A 127 -10.52 -3.50 18.44
C ALA A 127 -9.84 -2.70 19.55
N ILE A 128 -10.20 -1.42 19.74
CA ILE A 128 -9.62 -0.56 20.78
C ILE A 128 -10.04 -1.04 22.17
N THR A 129 -11.31 -1.39 22.36
CA THR A 129 -11.82 -1.92 23.63
C THR A 129 -11.09 -3.20 24.01
N LYS A 130 -10.84 -4.07 23.02
CA LYS A 130 -10.07 -5.30 23.24
C LYS A 130 -8.61 -5.02 23.60
N TYR A 131 -7.97 -4.04 22.96
CA TYR A 131 -6.58 -3.67 23.27
C TYR A 131 -6.41 -3.16 24.69
N PHE A 132 -7.38 -2.38 25.18
CA PHE A 132 -7.39 -1.82 26.54
C PHE A 132 -8.13 -2.69 27.57
N GLU A 133 -8.46 -3.94 27.24
CA GLU A 133 -9.12 -4.85 28.17
C GLU A 133 -8.29 -4.99 29.46
N GLY A 134 -8.92 -4.75 30.61
CA GLY A 134 -8.25 -4.74 31.92
C GLY A 134 -7.63 -3.40 32.33
N ASN A 135 -7.61 -2.37 31.47
CA ASN A 135 -7.24 -1.01 31.87
C ASN A 135 -8.46 -0.27 32.45
N SER A 136 -8.50 -0.09 33.77
CA SER A 136 -9.61 0.57 34.47
C SER A 136 -9.77 2.06 34.17
N LEU A 137 -8.74 2.70 33.62
CA LEU A 137 -8.78 4.11 33.22
C LEU A 137 -9.31 4.32 31.80
N PHE A 138 -9.38 3.25 31.00
CA PHE A 138 -9.87 3.31 29.63
C PHE A 138 -11.38 3.55 29.60
N LYS A 139 -11.80 4.51 28.78
CA LYS A 139 -13.21 4.77 28.46
C LYS A 139 -13.28 5.04 26.97
N LEU A 140 -14.05 4.22 26.24
CA LEU A 140 -14.13 4.30 24.79
C LEU A 140 -14.56 5.69 24.32
N ASP A 141 -15.60 6.27 24.93
CA ASP A 141 -16.18 7.56 24.51
C ASP A 141 -15.22 8.75 24.63
N THR A 142 -14.23 8.68 25.54
CA THR A 142 -13.21 9.72 25.68
C THR A 142 -11.93 9.38 24.93
N THR A 143 -11.65 8.09 24.69
CA THR A 143 -10.42 7.66 24.03
C THR A 143 -10.56 7.61 22.51
N LEU A 144 -11.71 7.22 21.97
CA LEU A 144 -11.96 7.19 20.54
C LEU A 144 -12.66 8.48 20.10
N VAL A 145 -11.89 9.44 19.60
CA VAL A 145 -12.40 10.74 19.17
C VAL A 145 -13.18 10.61 17.87
N SER A 146 -12.58 9.97 16.85
CA SER A 146 -13.24 9.80 15.56
C SER A 146 -12.61 8.71 14.69
N VAL A 147 -13.43 8.17 13.79
CA VAL A 147 -13.03 7.29 12.71
C VAL A 147 -13.45 7.93 11.38
N LYS A 148 -12.49 8.29 10.54
CA LYS A 148 -12.74 8.88 9.22
C LYS A 148 -11.92 8.14 8.18
N ASN A 149 -12.57 7.50 7.22
CA ASN A 149 -11.93 6.63 6.23
C ASN A 149 -11.09 5.54 6.90
N ASN A 150 -9.77 5.63 6.81
CA ASN A 150 -8.81 4.74 7.44
C ASN A 150 -8.00 5.42 8.57
N THR A 151 -8.38 6.64 8.94
CA THR A 151 -7.76 7.40 10.02
C THR A 151 -8.60 7.30 11.29
N ILE A 152 -7.93 7.00 12.39
CA ILE A 152 -8.51 6.92 13.73
C ILE A 152 -7.82 7.96 14.60
N ASN A 153 -8.59 8.87 15.19
CA ASN A 153 -8.07 9.85 16.15
C ASN A 153 -8.35 9.36 17.56
N LEU A 154 -7.30 9.35 18.40
CA LEU A 154 -7.39 8.90 19.78
C LEU A 154 -6.90 9.96 20.76
N ASP A 155 -7.55 9.98 21.93
CA ASP A 155 -7.04 10.64 23.12
C ASP A 155 -6.63 9.58 24.16
N LEU A 156 -5.31 9.48 24.38
CA LEU A 156 -4.73 8.53 25.32
C LEU A 156 -4.38 9.17 26.68
N SER A 157 -4.63 10.46 26.85
CA SER A 157 -4.17 11.24 28.01
C SER A 157 -4.72 10.73 29.35
N SER A 158 -5.94 10.18 29.34
CA SER A 158 -6.62 9.69 30.54
C SER A 158 -6.16 8.31 31.00
N CYS A 159 -5.59 7.50 30.11
CA CYS A 159 -5.32 6.08 30.36
C CYS A 159 -3.87 5.66 30.13
N ILE A 160 -3.03 6.55 29.57
CA ILE A 160 -1.62 6.29 29.26
C ILE A 160 -0.73 7.47 29.68
N PRO A 161 0.39 7.24 30.38
CA PRO A 161 1.35 8.29 30.72
C PRO A 161 1.96 8.95 29.47
N LYS A 162 2.15 10.27 29.47
CA LYS A 162 2.70 11.06 28.33
C LYS A 162 3.96 10.44 27.71
N GLY A 163 4.88 9.92 28.53
CA GLY A 163 6.11 9.27 28.07
C GLY A 163 5.94 7.91 27.37
N GLN A 164 4.76 7.30 27.42
CA GLN A 164 4.46 6.01 26.80
C GLN A 164 3.52 6.11 25.60
N VAL A 165 2.94 7.29 25.36
CA VAL A 165 1.91 7.53 24.33
C VAL A 165 2.36 7.05 22.94
N GLN A 166 3.55 7.45 22.49
CA GLN A 166 4.08 7.04 21.17
C GLN A 166 4.26 5.52 21.03
N ASN A 167 4.83 4.87 22.05
CA ASN A 167 5.01 3.41 22.03
C ASN A 167 3.67 2.68 22.05
N THR A 168 2.69 3.19 22.80
CA THR A 168 1.34 2.63 22.85
C THR A 168 0.63 2.80 21.51
N LEU A 169 0.78 3.93 20.83
CA LEU A 169 0.22 4.13 19.49
C LEU A 169 0.71 3.08 18.50
N VAL A 170 2.03 2.88 18.39
CA VAL A 170 2.60 1.94 17.42
C VAL A 170 2.09 0.52 17.68
N LYS A 171 2.00 0.13 18.96
CA LYS A 171 1.45 -1.17 19.37
C LYS A 171 -0.04 -1.29 19.07
N LEU A 172 -0.81 -0.25 19.36
CA LEU A 172 -2.25 -0.21 19.11
C LEU A 172 -2.55 -0.23 17.60
N GLU A 173 -1.82 0.52 16.78
CA GLU A 173 -1.93 0.49 15.33
C GLU A 173 -1.66 -0.91 14.80
N LYS A 174 -0.54 -1.52 15.22
CA LYS A 174 -0.20 -2.90 14.82
C LYS A 174 -1.30 -3.89 15.22
N PHE A 175 -1.73 -3.85 16.49
CA PHE A 175 -2.78 -4.73 17.00
C PHE A 175 -4.09 -4.55 16.24
N THR A 176 -4.51 -3.31 15.99
CA THR A 176 -5.75 -2.99 15.28
C THR A 176 -5.69 -3.51 13.84
N ARG A 177 -4.55 -3.35 13.16
CA ARG A 177 -4.37 -3.90 11.80
C ARG A 177 -4.45 -5.43 11.79
N GLU A 178 -3.85 -6.10 12.77
CA GLU A 178 -3.93 -7.57 12.90
C GLU A 178 -5.36 -8.02 13.19
N TYR A 179 -6.06 -7.35 14.09
CA TYR A 179 -7.46 -7.63 14.44
C TYR A 179 -8.40 -7.48 13.23
N LEU A 180 -8.14 -6.53 12.35
CA LEU A 180 -8.93 -6.25 11.14
C LEU A 180 -8.42 -6.97 9.90
N ASN A 181 -7.64 -8.05 10.04
CA ASN A 181 -7.11 -8.83 8.91
C ASN A 181 -6.32 -7.99 7.88
N GLY A 182 -5.49 -7.06 8.36
CA GLY A 182 -4.56 -6.29 7.53
C GLY A 182 -5.14 -5.03 6.89
N VAL A 183 -6.28 -4.51 7.36
CA VAL A 183 -6.80 -3.20 6.92
C VAL A 183 -5.76 -2.11 7.22
N PRO A 184 -5.40 -1.24 6.24
CA PRO A 184 -4.37 -0.22 6.45
C PRO A 184 -4.93 0.98 7.22
N ILE A 185 -4.84 0.89 8.54
CA ILE A 185 -5.28 1.93 9.49
C ILE A 185 -4.14 2.91 9.82
N ILE A 186 -4.46 4.20 9.98
CA ILE A 186 -3.58 5.25 10.48
C ILE A 186 -4.12 5.71 11.83
N VAL A 187 -3.32 5.61 12.89
CA VAL A 187 -3.71 6.09 14.22
C VAL A 187 -3.04 7.43 14.48
N LEU A 188 -3.82 8.44 14.86
CA LEU A 188 -3.36 9.78 15.19
C LEU A 188 -3.72 10.10 16.65
N ILE A 189 -2.91 10.93 17.29
CA ILE A 189 -3.24 11.52 18.60
C ILE A 189 -3.82 12.89 18.37
N GLU A 190 -4.91 13.19 19.05
CA GLU A 190 -5.29 14.56 19.30
C GLU A 190 -4.56 15.02 20.57
N GLU A 191 -3.46 15.77 20.40
CA GLU A 191 -2.83 16.41 21.55
C GLU A 191 -3.72 17.57 21.99
N PHE A 192 -4.27 17.50 23.20
CA PHE A 192 -4.79 18.71 23.82
C PHE A 192 -3.62 19.69 24.05
N GLU A 193 -3.84 20.94 23.62
CA GLU A 193 -2.96 22.08 23.90
C GLU A 193 -2.45 22.01 25.35
N ASP A 194 -1.13 22.12 25.50
CA ASP A 194 -0.44 22.13 26.78
C ASP A 194 -1.21 23.00 27.78
N ALA A 195 -1.69 22.38 28.87
CA ALA A 195 -2.31 23.06 30.01
C ALA A 195 -1.40 24.12 30.69
N ASN A 196 -0.17 24.30 30.19
CA ASN A 196 0.78 25.33 30.61
C ASN A 196 0.57 26.69 29.92
N THR A 197 -0.30 26.83 28.92
CA THR A 197 -0.57 28.15 28.28
C THR A 197 -1.51 29.07 29.08
N LYS A 198 -2.09 28.60 30.21
CA LYS A 198 -2.98 29.40 31.09
C LYS A 198 -2.33 29.96 32.35
N ARG A 199 -1.00 29.91 32.50
CA ARG A 199 -0.28 30.70 33.52
C ARG A 199 0.30 31.96 32.86
N LYS A 200 -0.53 32.99 32.73
CA LYS A 200 -0.10 34.39 32.60
C LYS A 200 -0.55 35.14 33.83
#